data_AF-A0A193SVA5-F1
#
_entry.id   AF-A0A193SVA5-F1
#
_cell.length_a   1.000
_cell.length_b   1.000
_cell.length_c   1.000
_cell.angle_alpha   90.00
_cell.angle_beta   90.00
_cell.angle_gamma   90.00
#
_symmetry.space_group_name_H-M   'P 1'
#
loop_
_entity.id
_entity.type
_entity.pdbx_description
1 polymer ?
#
loop_
_entity_poly.entity_id
_entity_poly.type
_entity_poly.pdbx_seq_one_letter_code
_entity_poly.pdbx_strand_id
1 'polypeptide(L)'
;MRLSELKTAGRTPELPMSLTLADAAGPAELQLLTLLRVLPGQRYVGAGVWRGRTVLAKLLVGDKAARHFQRELAGVRLLAEQGLTTPLLLADGLQDGEGGWLLFEFLEQAPSLGDAWNAVQHLPPLADEQQAVLGDALSAIARQHAKGLWQEDLHLDNLLRHNGQLYLIDGAGIRAEQAGTPLSRQKVLENLGVFFAQLPRSFEPFTEELLVHYLLSNAEHGLPMEALQKQIDKVRSWRLKDFMSKTVRDCSLFSVEDSASVFRAIRREEEPAMLPVLSQADALLDKGHLYKTGGAASVGRVEVNGRQLVIKRYNIKNFSHWLKRFWRPSRAWHSWREGNRLMFLGIATPKPLAVQEKRFLGLRSKAWLVTEFIDGPDIIERFAPYVESGDAPEVELLALDRLFAQLIQARISHGDFKGHNLFWHIDRWAMIDLDAMQQHSSQSSFAAAYARDRARFMRNWPTQSALHQVLEQRLPKLVTD
;
A
#
# COMPACT_ATOMS: atom_id res chain seq x y z
N MET A 1 26.23 18.54 -17.08
CA MET A 1 25.12 18.10 -17.97
C MET A 1 23.97 19.10 -17.90
N ARG A 2 23.12 19.14 -18.93
CA ARG A 2 21.89 19.96 -18.92
C ARG A 2 20.76 19.27 -18.14
N LEU A 3 19.77 20.04 -17.71
CA LEU A 3 18.64 19.52 -16.94
C LEU A 3 17.75 18.61 -17.81
N SER A 4 17.53 18.94 -19.08
CA SER A 4 16.76 18.14 -20.04
C SER A 4 17.30 16.71 -20.21
N GLU A 5 18.61 16.50 -20.07
CA GLU A 5 19.25 15.19 -20.19
C GLU A 5 18.79 14.23 -19.08
N LEU A 6 18.35 14.73 -17.92
CA LEU A 6 17.74 13.90 -16.89
C LEU A 6 16.44 13.21 -17.34
N LYS A 7 15.79 13.69 -18.42
CA LYS A 7 14.56 13.05 -18.94
C LYS A 7 14.79 11.58 -19.32
N THR A 8 15.98 11.23 -19.81
CA THR A 8 16.31 9.87 -20.28
C THR A 8 17.18 9.08 -19.31
N ALA A 9 17.53 9.66 -18.17
CA ALA A 9 18.48 9.08 -17.21
C ALA A 9 17.95 7.88 -16.41
N GLY A 10 16.66 7.55 -16.53
CA GLY A 10 16.07 6.35 -15.94
C GLY A 10 15.92 6.42 -14.42
N ARG A 11 15.94 5.26 -13.74
CA ARG A 11 15.74 5.15 -12.28
C ARG A 11 17.04 5.26 -11.48
N THR A 12 18.17 4.92 -12.09
CA THR A 12 19.47 4.76 -11.43
C THR A 12 20.55 5.48 -12.25
N PRO A 13 20.46 6.81 -12.40
CA PRO A 13 21.54 7.57 -13.01
C PRO A 13 22.82 7.46 -12.15
N GLU A 14 23.98 7.58 -12.80
CA GLU A 14 25.27 7.59 -12.11
C GLU A 14 25.44 8.87 -11.26
N LEU A 15 26.03 8.72 -10.07
CA LEU A 15 26.28 9.81 -9.10
C LEU A 15 27.76 9.80 -8.67
N PRO A 16 28.35 10.95 -8.32
CA PRO A 16 27.74 12.28 -8.32
C PRO A 16 27.54 12.82 -9.74
N MET A 17 26.54 13.68 -9.93
CA MET A 17 26.25 14.31 -11.22
C MET A 17 26.20 15.83 -11.10
N SER A 18 26.76 16.55 -12.09
CA SER A 18 26.82 18.02 -12.09
C SER A 18 25.86 18.63 -13.10
N LEU A 19 24.98 19.52 -12.63
CA LEU A 19 23.99 20.24 -13.44
C LEU A 19 24.29 21.73 -13.39
N THR A 20 24.37 22.37 -14.55
CA THR A 20 24.46 23.84 -14.61
C THR A 20 23.05 24.40 -14.47
N LEU A 21 22.78 25.10 -13.38
CA LEU A 21 21.52 25.79 -13.11
C LEU A 21 21.78 27.29 -13.03
N ALA A 22 20.73 28.10 -13.10
CA ALA A 22 20.83 29.54 -12.88
C ALA A 22 19.96 29.97 -11.70
N ASP A 23 20.34 31.05 -11.05
CA ASP A 23 19.47 31.77 -10.11
C ASP A 23 19.59 33.27 -10.38
N ALA A 24 19.01 34.10 -9.53
CA ALA A 24 19.11 35.56 -9.63
C ALA A 24 20.57 36.09 -9.60
N ALA A 25 21.52 35.31 -9.07
CA ALA A 25 22.94 35.63 -9.01
C ALA A 25 23.76 34.99 -10.15
N GLY A 26 23.10 34.47 -11.19
CA GLY A 26 23.72 33.90 -12.38
C GLY A 26 23.89 32.38 -12.35
N PRO A 27 24.59 31.81 -13.35
CA PRO A 27 24.77 30.37 -13.46
C PRO A 27 25.76 29.84 -12.41
N ALA A 28 25.48 28.66 -11.86
CA ALA A 28 26.40 27.88 -11.04
C ALA A 28 26.16 26.38 -11.22
N GLU A 29 27.08 25.56 -10.72
CA GLU A 29 26.92 24.11 -10.74
C GLU A 29 26.25 23.60 -9.46
N LEU A 30 25.22 22.78 -9.64
CA LEU A 30 24.67 21.90 -8.63
C LEU A 30 25.38 20.54 -8.77
N GLN A 31 26.11 20.13 -7.75
CA GLN A 31 26.64 18.78 -7.65
C GLN A 31 25.65 17.92 -6.86
N LEU A 32 24.90 17.06 -7.54
CA LEU A 32 23.96 16.14 -6.91
C LEU A 32 24.73 14.89 -6.43
N LEU A 33 24.67 14.61 -5.13
CA LEU A 33 25.46 13.57 -4.48
C LEU A 33 24.65 12.29 -4.23
N THR A 34 23.37 12.44 -3.87
CA THR A 34 22.46 11.33 -3.58
C THR A 34 21.09 11.59 -4.19
N LEU A 35 20.36 10.51 -4.47
CA LEU A 35 18.96 10.57 -4.89
C LEU A 35 18.08 9.97 -3.81
N LEU A 36 17.11 10.75 -3.36
CA LEU A 36 16.10 10.38 -2.36
C LEU A 36 14.82 9.86 -3.02
N ARG A 37 14.46 10.40 -4.20
CA ARG A 37 13.28 9.97 -4.95
C ARG A 37 13.48 10.16 -6.44
N VAL A 38 13.15 9.11 -7.21
CA VAL A 38 13.25 9.14 -8.68
C VAL A 38 11.92 8.74 -9.32
N LEU A 39 11.37 9.64 -10.13
CA LEU A 39 10.30 9.38 -11.08
C LEU A 39 10.86 9.61 -12.50
N PRO A 40 11.29 8.55 -13.20
CA PRO A 40 11.97 8.68 -14.48
C PRO A 40 11.23 9.55 -15.48
N GLY A 41 11.97 10.42 -16.17
CA GLY A 41 11.42 11.33 -17.17
C GLY A 41 10.54 12.45 -16.62
N GLN A 42 10.42 12.59 -15.30
CA GLN A 42 9.52 13.58 -14.67
C GLN A 42 10.14 14.33 -13.50
N ARG A 43 10.74 13.63 -12.53
CA ARG A 43 11.19 14.25 -11.27
C ARG A 43 12.33 13.48 -10.62
N TYR A 44 13.37 14.21 -10.20
CA TYR A 44 14.49 13.70 -9.41
C TYR A 44 14.63 14.57 -8.17
N VAL A 45 14.66 13.95 -6.98
CA VAL A 45 14.84 14.64 -5.71
C VAL A 45 16.06 14.06 -5.04
N GLY A 46 16.98 14.91 -4.57
CA GLY A 46 18.24 14.46 -4.01
C GLY A 46 18.94 15.51 -3.16
N ALA A 47 19.97 15.09 -2.44
CA ALA A 47 20.86 16.01 -1.73
C ALA A 47 22.07 16.34 -2.61
N GLY A 48 22.53 17.59 -2.54
CA GLY A 48 23.66 18.06 -3.32
C GLY A 48 24.31 19.30 -2.73
N VAL A 49 25.31 19.81 -3.44
CA VAL A 49 26.03 21.04 -3.08
C VAL A 49 25.74 22.11 -4.13
N TRP A 50 25.26 23.27 -3.68
CA TRP A 50 25.02 24.46 -4.49
C TRP A 50 25.76 25.65 -3.89
N ARG A 51 26.69 26.25 -4.64
CA ARG A 51 27.52 27.39 -4.19
C ARG A 51 28.18 27.15 -2.80
N GLY A 52 28.66 25.93 -2.58
CA GLY A 52 29.31 25.52 -1.32
C GLY A 52 28.36 25.17 -0.16
N ARG A 53 27.03 25.23 -0.35
CA ARG A 53 26.02 24.89 0.66
C ARG A 53 25.34 23.56 0.32
N THR A 54 25.09 22.74 1.34
CA THR A 54 24.25 21.53 1.20
C THR A 54 22.79 21.93 0.97
N VAL A 55 22.18 21.37 -0.07
CA VAL A 55 20.80 21.67 -0.48
C VAL A 55 20.01 20.39 -0.77
N LEU A 56 18.70 20.47 -0.57
CA LEU A 56 17.76 19.53 -1.17
C LEU A 56 17.37 20.05 -2.55
N ALA A 57 17.71 19.32 -3.61
CA ALA A 57 17.35 19.68 -4.97
C ALA A 57 16.11 18.89 -5.42
N LYS A 58 15.06 19.61 -5.85
CA LYS A 58 13.92 19.05 -6.58
C LYS A 58 14.03 19.45 -8.05
N LEU A 59 14.42 18.49 -8.89
CA LEU A 59 14.63 18.67 -10.33
C LEU A 59 13.44 18.10 -11.10
N LEU A 60 12.83 18.91 -11.95
CA LEU A 60 11.59 18.61 -12.67
C LEU A 60 11.86 18.67 -14.17
N VAL A 61 11.58 17.57 -14.87
CA VAL A 61 11.91 17.38 -16.29
C VAL A 61 10.74 16.84 -17.08
N GLY A 62 10.84 16.90 -18.41
CA GLY A 62 9.81 16.42 -19.31
C GLY A 62 8.62 17.38 -19.46
N ASP A 63 7.60 16.92 -20.18
CA ASP A 63 6.57 17.80 -20.77
C ASP A 63 5.66 18.48 -19.72
N LYS A 64 5.68 18.00 -18.47
CA LYS A 64 4.90 18.54 -17.35
C LYS A 64 5.75 19.34 -16.36
N ALA A 65 7.05 19.52 -16.62
CA ALA A 65 8.00 20.14 -15.69
C ALA A 65 7.54 21.53 -15.22
N ALA A 66 7.21 22.42 -16.14
CA ALA A 66 6.75 23.78 -15.83
C ALA A 66 5.54 23.79 -14.89
N ARG A 67 4.54 22.94 -15.17
CA ARG A 67 3.35 22.83 -14.31
C ARG A 67 3.67 22.30 -12.92
N HIS A 68 4.54 21.29 -12.81
CA HIS A 68 4.96 20.76 -11.51
C HIS A 68 5.78 21.78 -10.72
N PHE A 69 6.65 22.53 -11.40
CA PHE A 69 7.46 23.59 -10.83
C PHE A 69 6.58 24.68 -10.23
N GLN A 70 5.63 25.20 -11.01
CA GLN A 70 4.73 26.26 -10.56
C GLN A 70 3.87 25.82 -9.36
N ARG A 71 3.40 24.57 -9.33
CA ARG A 71 2.64 24.05 -8.18
C ARG A 71 3.50 23.94 -6.92
N GLU A 72 4.73 23.46 -7.04
CA GLU A 72 5.65 23.36 -5.91
C GLU A 72 5.98 24.75 -5.36
N LEU A 73 6.37 25.67 -6.24
CA LEU A 73 6.74 27.04 -5.88
C LEU A 73 5.59 27.79 -5.20
N ALA A 74 4.39 27.72 -5.79
CA ALA A 74 3.20 28.37 -5.22
C ALA A 74 2.85 27.82 -3.83
N GLY A 75 2.92 26.50 -3.64
CA GLY A 75 2.60 25.88 -2.36
C GLY A 75 3.59 26.23 -1.25
N VAL A 76 4.90 26.22 -1.54
CA VAL A 76 5.93 26.62 -0.57
C VAL A 76 5.78 28.09 -0.19
N ARG A 77 5.49 28.97 -1.16
CA ARG A 77 5.24 30.39 -0.88
C ARG A 77 4.03 30.58 0.01
N LEU A 78 2.92 29.87 -0.24
CA LEU A 78 1.74 29.91 0.63
C LEU A 78 2.05 29.48 2.06
N LEU A 79 2.83 28.41 2.27
CA LEU A 79 3.25 28.00 3.61
C LEU A 79 4.04 29.11 4.31
N ALA A 80 5.05 29.67 3.63
CA ALA A 80 5.90 30.72 4.18
C ALA A 80 5.13 32.01 4.49
N GLU A 81 4.27 32.47 3.56
CA GLU A 81 3.44 33.67 3.71
C GLU A 81 2.44 33.55 4.87
N GLN A 82 1.97 32.34 5.18
CA GLN A 82 1.09 32.07 6.33
C GLN A 82 1.84 31.80 7.65
N GLY A 83 3.18 31.93 7.64
CA GLY A 83 4.03 31.72 8.81
C GLY A 83 4.08 30.27 9.28
N LEU A 84 3.83 29.31 8.38
CA LEU A 84 3.98 27.88 8.68
C LEU A 84 5.42 27.45 8.45
N THR A 85 5.95 26.64 9.38
CA THR A 85 7.31 26.13 9.32
C THR A 85 7.50 25.21 8.11
N THR A 86 8.34 25.62 7.16
CA THR A 86 8.70 24.88 5.94
C THR A 86 10.17 25.17 5.61
N PRO A 87 10.93 24.27 4.94
CA PRO A 87 12.32 24.54 4.61
C PRO A 87 12.48 25.79 3.75
N LEU A 88 13.49 26.59 4.03
CA LEU A 88 13.81 27.79 3.28
C LEU A 88 14.10 27.45 1.81
N LEU A 89 13.34 28.07 0.90
CA LEU A 89 13.64 28.05 -0.53
C LEU A 89 14.83 28.98 -0.81
N LEU A 90 15.95 28.39 -1.22
CA LEU A 90 17.21 29.10 -1.45
C LEU A 90 17.34 29.64 -2.88
N ALA A 91 16.89 28.84 -3.85
CA ALA A 91 16.89 29.20 -5.25
C ALA A 91 15.81 28.40 -5.99
N ASP A 92 15.26 29.01 -7.03
CA ASP A 92 14.35 28.35 -7.96
C ASP A 92 14.60 28.86 -9.37
N GLY A 93 14.19 28.08 -10.35
CA GLY A 93 14.20 28.53 -11.74
C GLY A 93 13.51 27.56 -12.68
N LEU A 94 13.09 28.10 -13.82
CA LEU A 94 12.41 27.39 -14.88
C LEU A 94 13.02 27.84 -16.20
N GLN A 95 13.42 26.88 -17.02
CA GLN A 95 13.99 27.14 -18.35
C GLN A 95 13.25 26.32 -19.41
N ASP A 96 12.74 27.02 -20.43
CA ASP A 96 12.04 26.41 -21.55
C ASP A 96 12.94 25.40 -22.28
N GLY A 97 12.35 24.24 -22.60
CA GLY A 97 13.06 23.11 -23.20
C GLY A 97 13.93 22.30 -22.24
N GLU A 98 14.27 22.84 -21.07
CA GLU A 98 15.11 22.17 -20.06
C GLU A 98 14.26 21.53 -18.94
N GLY A 99 13.54 22.35 -18.17
CA GLY A 99 12.84 21.93 -16.97
C GLY A 99 12.89 22.99 -15.86
N GLY A 100 12.48 22.61 -14.66
CA GLY A 100 12.50 23.49 -13.49
C GLY A 100 13.23 22.87 -12.29
N TRP A 101 13.76 23.72 -11.41
CA TRP A 101 14.44 23.30 -10.18
C TRP A 101 13.99 24.14 -9.00
N LEU A 102 13.89 23.50 -7.84
CA LEU A 102 13.76 24.19 -6.55
C LEU A 102 14.84 23.64 -5.62
N LEU A 103 15.63 24.54 -5.05
CA LEU A 103 16.71 24.24 -4.11
C LEU A 103 16.29 24.74 -2.73
N PHE A 104 16.15 23.81 -1.79
CA PHE A 104 15.81 24.13 -0.41
C PHE A 104 17.03 23.99 0.47
N GLU A 105 17.01 24.64 1.63
CA GLU A 105 17.92 24.26 2.70
C GLU A 105 17.77 22.76 2.99
N PHE A 106 18.91 22.11 3.21
CA PHE A 106 18.92 20.71 3.59
C PHE A 106 18.78 20.60 5.09
N LEU A 107 17.71 19.96 5.56
CA LEU A 107 17.52 19.67 6.98
C LEU A 107 18.27 18.38 7.33
N GLU A 108 19.44 18.53 7.96
CA GLU A 108 20.22 17.38 8.43
C GLU A 108 19.50 16.69 9.60
N GLN A 109 19.53 15.35 9.59
CA GLN A 109 18.94 14.52 10.66
C GLN A 109 17.48 14.87 10.96
N ALA A 110 16.68 15.02 9.90
CA ALA A 110 15.27 15.38 10.01
C ALA A 110 14.35 14.17 9.68
N PRO A 111 14.16 13.22 10.60
CA PRO A 111 13.27 12.09 10.37
C PRO A 111 11.83 12.57 10.15
N SER A 112 11.09 11.86 9.29
CA SER A 112 9.68 12.17 9.10
C SER A 112 8.83 11.66 10.27
N LEU A 113 7.61 12.17 10.43
CA LEU A 113 6.64 11.51 11.30
C LEU A 113 6.26 10.11 10.79
N GLY A 114 6.48 9.82 9.51
CA GLY A 114 6.34 8.48 8.95
C GLY A 114 7.41 7.52 9.48
N ASP A 115 8.66 7.96 9.59
CA ASP A 115 9.74 7.20 10.23
C ASP A 115 9.43 6.94 11.70
N ALA A 116 8.98 7.97 12.42
CA ALA A 116 8.56 7.85 13.81
C ALA A 116 7.37 6.87 13.96
N TRP A 117 6.38 6.97 13.08
CA TRP A 117 5.24 6.04 13.04
C TRP A 117 5.69 4.61 12.79
N ASN A 118 6.61 4.39 11.85
CA ASN A 118 7.09 3.05 11.53
C ASN A 118 7.73 2.35 12.74
N ALA A 119 8.39 3.11 13.61
CA ALA A 119 8.98 2.59 14.84
C ALA A 119 7.92 2.16 15.89
N VAL A 120 6.70 2.70 15.85
CA VAL A 120 5.68 2.49 16.91
C VAL A 120 4.39 1.83 16.42
N GLN A 121 4.20 1.68 15.11
CA GLN A 121 2.94 1.16 14.52
C GLN A 121 2.59 -0.27 14.94
N HIS A 122 3.56 -1.03 15.45
CA HIS A 122 3.39 -2.41 15.92
C HIS A 122 2.88 -2.48 17.37
N LEU A 123 2.94 -1.38 18.12
CA LEU A 123 2.44 -1.29 19.49
C LEU A 123 0.90 -1.40 19.52
N PRO A 124 0.33 -1.78 20.67
CA PRO A 124 -1.12 -1.75 20.86
C PRO A 124 -1.72 -0.38 20.49
N PRO A 125 -2.88 -0.33 19.83
CA PRO A 125 -3.52 0.93 19.46
C PRO A 125 -3.66 1.87 20.66
N LEU A 126 -3.33 3.15 20.44
CA LEU A 126 -3.29 4.21 21.44
C LEU A 126 -2.19 4.08 22.51
N ALA A 127 -1.11 3.33 22.25
CA ALA A 127 0.10 3.48 23.06
C ALA A 127 0.57 4.94 23.08
N ASP A 128 1.15 5.40 24.19
CA ASP A 128 1.53 6.81 24.39
C ASP A 128 2.44 7.32 23.26
N GLU A 129 3.35 6.49 22.78
CA GLU A 129 4.26 6.81 21.67
C GLU A 129 3.51 6.98 20.34
N GLN A 130 2.46 6.19 20.09
CA GLN A 130 1.61 6.36 18.92
C GLN A 130 0.81 7.67 19.02
N GLN A 131 0.24 7.95 20.20
CA GLN A 131 -0.51 9.18 20.43
C GLN A 131 0.38 10.42 20.26
N ALA A 132 1.65 10.37 20.70
CA ALA A 132 2.58 11.46 20.48
C ALA A 132 2.80 11.77 18.99
N VAL A 133 3.02 10.74 18.16
CA VAL A 133 3.21 10.92 16.70
C VAL A 133 1.94 11.44 16.03
N LEU A 134 0.79 10.85 16.34
CA LEU A 134 -0.49 11.23 15.72
C LEU A 134 -0.97 12.60 16.22
N GLY A 135 -0.75 12.93 17.48
CA GLY A 135 -1.08 14.23 18.07
C GLY A 135 -0.27 15.36 17.45
N ASP A 136 1.01 15.13 17.19
CA ASP A 136 1.87 16.08 16.45
C ASP A 136 1.39 16.30 15.01
N ALA A 137 1.03 15.22 14.31
CA ALA A 137 0.48 15.31 12.96
C ALA A 137 -0.85 16.08 12.93
N LEU A 138 -1.80 15.73 13.80
CA LEU A 138 -3.11 16.38 13.90
C LEU A 138 -2.99 17.85 14.31
N SER A 139 -2.05 18.18 15.19
CA SER A 139 -1.75 19.57 15.56
C SER A 139 -1.19 20.36 14.37
N ALA A 140 -0.29 19.78 13.57
CA ALA A 140 0.21 20.41 12.36
C ALA A 140 -0.88 20.62 11.30
N ILE A 141 -1.79 19.66 11.14
CA ILE A 141 -2.95 19.76 10.24
C ILE A 141 -3.90 20.86 10.73
N ALA A 142 -4.18 20.93 12.04
CA ALA A 142 -5.03 21.95 12.64
C ALA A 142 -4.49 23.37 12.37
N ARG A 143 -3.17 23.58 12.52
CA ARG A 143 -2.52 24.87 12.22
C ARG A 143 -2.64 25.26 10.74
N GLN A 144 -2.49 24.31 9.81
CA GLN A 144 -2.73 24.57 8.39
C GLN A 144 -4.18 24.98 8.14
N HIS A 145 -5.14 24.23 8.70
CA HIS A 145 -6.56 24.48 8.51
C HIS A 145 -6.99 25.84 9.08
N ALA A 146 -6.43 26.26 10.23
CA ALA A 146 -6.68 27.58 10.82
C ALA A 146 -6.17 28.73 9.93
N LYS A 147 -5.20 28.47 9.04
CA LYS A 147 -4.68 29.42 8.05
C LYS A 147 -5.32 29.29 6.67
N GLY A 148 -6.36 28.46 6.54
CA GLY A 148 -7.06 28.27 5.27
C GLY A 148 -6.32 27.41 4.26
N LEU A 149 -5.33 26.64 4.73
CA LEU A 149 -4.49 25.79 3.92
C LEU A 149 -4.75 24.31 4.21
N TRP A 150 -4.62 23.47 3.18
CA TRP A 150 -4.57 22.01 3.36
C TRP A 150 -3.57 21.38 2.39
N GLN A 151 -3.16 20.15 2.70
CA GLN A 151 -2.34 19.33 1.81
C GLN A 151 -3.20 18.24 1.17
N GLU A 152 -3.27 18.21 -0.17
CA GLU A 152 -4.05 17.21 -0.92
C GLU A 152 -3.53 15.78 -0.70
N ASP A 153 -2.20 15.62 -0.67
CA ASP A 153 -1.51 14.36 -0.39
C ASP A 153 -0.99 14.40 1.06
N LEU A 154 -1.92 14.40 2.00
CA LEU A 154 -1.57 14.43 3.40
C LEU A 154 -0.92 13.09 3.76
N HIS A 155 0.33 13.09 4.24
CA HIS A 155 1.03 11.89 4.70
C HIS A 155 1.99 12.24 5.83
N LEU A 156 2.28 11.29 6.72
CA LEU A 156 3.22 11.51 7.82
C LEU A 156 4.65 11.77 7.31
N ASP A 157 4.98 11.29 6.11
CA ASP A 157 6.25 11.59 5.44
C ASP A 157 6.42 13.05 5.03
N ASN A 158 5.34 13.82 4.96
CA ASN A 158 5.37 15.24 4.61
C ASN A 158 5.60 16.18 5.81
N LEU A 159 5.84 15.60 6.99
CA LEU A 159 6.13 16.31 8.24
C LEU A 159 7.49 15.86 8.76
N LEU A 160 8.50 16.70 8.65
CA LEU A 160 9.86 16.41 9.13
C LEU A 160 10.09 17.01 10.51
N ARG A 161 10.68 16.26 11.44
CA ARG A 161 11.08 16.81 12.74
C ARG A 161 12.53 17.24 12.69
N HIS A 162 12.79 18.52 12.97
CA HIS A 162 14.15 19.06 13.05
C HIS A 162 14.23 20.11 14.17
N ASN A 163 15.24 19.98 15.05
CA ASN A 163 15.46 20.88 16.20
C ASN A 163 14.21 21.13 17.05
N GLY A 164 13.42 20.09 17.31
CA GLY A 164 12.19 20.18 18.12
C GLY A 164 10.98 20.80 17.41
N GLN A 165 11.09 21.17 16.14
CA GLN A 165 10.00 21.71 15.32
C GLN A 165 9.58 20.76 14.21
N LEU A 166 8.33 20.89 13.75
CA LEU A 166 7.81 20.17 12.58
C LEU A 166 7.84 21.08 11.35
N TYR A 167 8.48 20.59 10.29
CA TYR A 167 8.60 21.23 9.00
C TYR A 167 7.65 20.55 8.01
N LEU A 168 6.79 21.36 7.38
CA LEU A 168 5.92 20.94 6.28
C LEU A 168 6.73 20.92 4.98
N ILE A 169 6.65 19.81 4.24
CA ILE A 169 7.27 19.64 2.93
C ILE A 169 6.25 19.26 1.85
N ASP A 170 6.74 19.20 0.60
CA ASP A 170 5.96 18.87 -0.60
C ASP A 170 4.91 19.94 -0.97
N GLY A 171 5.40 21.10 -1.39
CA GLY A 171 4.58 22.27 -1.73
C GLY A 171 3.58 21.99 -2.85
N ALA A 172 3.86 21.07 -3.76
CA ALA A 172 2.96 20.73 -4.86
C ALA A 172 1.58 20.25 -4.37
N GLY A 173 1.49 19.71 -3.15
CA GLY A 173 0.25 19.28 -2.51
C GLY A 173 -0.52 20.39 -1.79
N ILE A 174 0.08 21.54 -1.52
CA ILE A 174 -0.52 22.62 -0.72
C ILE A 174 -1.54 23.40 -1.53
N ARG A 175 -2.71 23.64 -0.93
CA ARG A 175 -3.80 24.42 -1.50
C ARG A 175 -4.34 25.39 -0.46
N ALA A 176 -5.03 26.41 -0.94
CA ALA A 176 -5.76 27.37 -0.11
C ALA A 176 -7.21 27.43 -0.54
N GLU A 177 -8.12 27.58 0.42
CA GLU A 177 -9.51 27.97 0.13
C GLU A 177 -9.55 29.49 0.09
N GLN A 178 -9.20 30.09 1.22
CA GLN A 178 -8.85 31.50 1.35
C GLN A 178 -7.70 31.60 2.36
N ALA A 179 -6.52 32.01 1.91
CA ALA A 179 -5.34 32.05 2.75
C ALA A 179 -5.50 33.08 3.89
N GLY A 180 -5.13 32.69 5.10
CA GLY A 180 -5.24 33.52 6.30
C GLY A 180 -6.58 33.42 7.03
N THR A 181 -7.57 32.73 6.46
CA THR A 181 -8.88 32.48 7.10
C THR A 181 -9.08 30.99 7.32
N PRO A 182 -9.64 30.54 8.45
CA PRO A 182 -9.90 29.12 8.69
C PRO A 182 -10.67 28.44 7.55
N LEU A 183 -10.32 27.20 7.25
CA LEU A 183 -11.02 26.39 6.25
C LEU A 183 -12.48 26.17 6.61
N SER A 184 -13.33 26.06 5.59
CA SER A 184 -14.70 25.60 5.75
C SER A 184 -14.77 24.20 6.39
N ARG A 185 -15.78 23.98 7.24
CA ARG A 185 -16.02 22.66 7.88
C ARG A 185 -15.99 21.50 6.89
N GLN A 186 -16.56 21.69 5.70
CA GLN A 186 -16.58 20.65 4.68
C GLN A 186 -15.17 20.28 4.22
N LYS A 187 -14.30 21.28 4.00
CA LYS A 187 -12.90 21.03 3.62
C LYS A 187 -12.11 20.36 4.75
N VAL A 188 -12.35 20.76 6.00
CA VAL A 188 -11.76 20.12 7.18
C VAL A 188 -12.10 18.63 7.23
N LEU A 189 -13.39 18.28 7.09
CA LEU A 189 -13.85 16.89 7.08
C LEU A 189 -13.22 16.08 5.94
N GLU A 190 -13.15 16.64 4.74
CA GLU A 190 -12.51 16.00 3.59
C GLU A 190 -11.03 15.72 3.84
N ASN A 191 -10.28 16.70 4.35
CA ASN A 191 -8.84 16.54 4.54
C ASN A 191 -8.48 15.64 5.75
N LEU A 192 -9.22 15.74 6.85
CA LEU A 192 -9.11 14.78 7.95
C LEU A 192 -9.50 13.37 7.51
N GLY A 193 -10.49 13.22 6.62
CA GLY A 193 -10.80 11.96 5.98
C GLY A 193 -9.61 11.35 5.24
N VAL A 194 -8.78 12.17 4.59
CA VAL A 194 -7.52 11.72 3.96
C VAL A 194 -6.52 11.25 5.02
N PHE A 195 -6.36 11.97 6.14
CA PHE A 195 -5.48 11.57 7.24
C PHE A 195 -5.87 10.22 7.84
N PHE A 196 -7.08 10.12 8.40
CA PHE A 196 -7.54 8.94 9.13
C PHE A 196 -7.69 7.71 8.23
N ALA A 197 -7.96 7.90 6.93
CA ALA A 197 -7.98 6.79 5.98
C ALA A 197 -6.61 6.12 5.79
N GLN A 198 -5.51 6.72 6.26
CA GLN A 198 -4.16 6.15 6.21
C GLN A 198 -3.82 5.27 7.40
N LEU A 199 -4.46 5.50 8.55
CA LEU A 199 -4.21 4.73 9.75
C LEU A 199 -4.70 3.28 9.59
N PRO A 200 -4.03 2.31 10.25
CA PRO A 200 -4.50 0.93 10.30
C PRO A 200 -5.96 0.86 10.78
N ARG A 201 -6.72 -0.12 10.29
CA ARG A 201 -8.13 -0.27 10.68
C ARG A 201 -8.34 -0.49 12.19
N SER A 202 -7.34 -0.97 12.90
CA SER A 202 -7.36 -1.07 14.37
C SER A 202 -7.54 0.27 15.08
N PHE A 203 -7.30 1.40 14.40
CA PHE A 203 -7.54 2.75 14.94
C PHE A 203 -8.95 3.29 14.68
N GLU A 204 -9.76 2.59 13.88
CA GLU A 204 -11.12 3.05 13.55
C GLU A 204 -11.99 3.33 14.79
N PRO A 205 -11.99 2.49 15.85
CA PRO A 205 -12.72 2.77 17.08
C PRO A 205 -12.23 4.02 17.84
N PHE A 206 -11.00 4.46 17.58
CA PHE A 206 -10.31 5.51 18.34
C PHE A 206 -10.26 6.87 17.63
N THR A 207 -11.07 7.04 16.58
CA THR A 207 -11.03 8.25 15.74
C THR A 207 -11.43 9.49 16.54
N GLU A 208 -12.39 9.37 17.46
CA GLU A 208 -12.89 10.47 18.28
C GLU A 208 -11.84 10.92 19.31
N GLU A 209 -11.20 9.96 19.99
CA GLU A 209 -10.14 10.19 20.97
C GLU A 209 -8.95 10.90 20.32
N LEU A 210 -8.52 10.44 19.14
CA LEU A 210 -7.43 11.08 18.39
C LEU A 210 -7.80 12.50 17.95
N LEU A 211 -9.06 12.72 17.57
CA LEU A 211 -9.53 14.03 17.09
C LEU A 211 -9.39 15.14 18.15
N VAL A 212 -9.30 14.80 19.44
CA VAL A 212 -9.03 15.77 20.50
C VAL A 212 -7.77 16.58 20.23
N HIS A 213 -6.69 15.97 19.73
CA HIS A 213 -5.45 16.68 19.40
C HIS A 213 -5.66 17.76 18.32
N TYR A 214 -6.53 17.50 17.35
CA TYR A 214 -6.90 18.48 16.34
C TYR A 214 -7.71 19.62 16.95
N LEU A 215 -8.74 19.29 17.73
CA LEU A 215 -9.68 20.25 18.31
C LEU A 215 -9.01 21.21 19.31
N LEU A 216 -8.01 20.73 20.07
CA LEU A 216 -7.20 21.56 20.97
C LEU A 216 -6.43 22.66 20.22
N SER A 217 -6.04 22.41 18.97
CA SER A 217 -5.31 23.36 18.12
C SER A 217 -6.23 24.15 17.18
N ASN A 218 -7.46 23.70 16.92
CA ASN A 218 -8.44 24.35 16.06
C ASN A 218 -9.89 23.99 16.47
N ALA A 219 -10.47 24.78 17.38
CA ALA A 219 -11.82 24.56 17.92
C ALA A 219 -12.95 25.23 17.10
N GLU A 220 -12.65 25.81 15.94
CA GLU A 220 -13.58 26.62 15.14
C GLU A 220 -14.85 25.86 14.70
N HIS A 221 -14.80 24.53 14.60
CA HIS A 221 -15.91 23.73 14.08
C HIS A 221 -16.25 22.56 14.99
N GLY A 222 -17.54 22.39 15.30
CA GLY A 222 -18.07 21.09 15.69
C GLY A 222 -17.95 20.11 14.51
N LEU A 223 -17.21 19.02 14.70
CA LEU A 223 -16.96 18.01 13.66
C LEU A 223 -17.91 16.82 13.85
N PRO A 224 -18.96 16.66 13.02
CA PRO A 224 -19.88 15.53 13.15
C PRO A 224 -19.17 14.23 12.75
N MET A 225 -19.04 13.31 13.72
CA MET A 225 -18.31 12.04 13.55
C MET A 225 -18.85 11.18 12.41
N GLU A 226 -20.17 11.14 12.20
CA GLU A 226 -20.77 10.40 11.09
C GLU A 226 -20.31 10.93 9.72
N ALA A 227 -20.19 12.26 9.58
CA ALA A 227 -19.72 12.86 8.33
C ALA A 227 -18.23 12.62 8.11
N LEU A 228 -17.42 12.66 9.18
CA LEU A 228 -16.00 12.32 9.12
C LEU A 228 -15.80 10.86 8.72
N GLN A 229 -16.52 9.93 9.34
CA GLN A 229 -16.48 8.51 9.02
C GLN A 229 -16.83 8.26 7.54
N LYS A 230 -17.85 8.94 7.00
CA LYS A 230 -18.18 8.88 5.57
C LYS A 230 -17.03 9.32 4.66
N GLN A 231 -16.27 10.36 5.05
CA GLN A 231 -15.08 10.77 4.29
C GLN A 231 -13.95 9.73 4.41
N ILE A 232 -13.71 9.18 5.60
CA ILE A 232 -12.71 8.12 5.84
C ILE A 232 -13.00 6.92 4.93
N ASP A 233 -14.23 6.42 4.93
CA ASP A 233 -14.62 5.25 4.14
C ASP A 233 -14.55 5.50 2.63
N LYS A 234 -14.95 6.70 2.19
CA LYS A 234 -14.81 7.14 0.80
C LYS A 234 -13.33 7.12 0.38
N VAL A 235 -12.44 7.70 1.18
CA VAL A 235 -11.01 7.74 0.86
C VAL A 235 -10.40 6.35 0.92
N ARG A 236 -10.70 5.52 1.93
CA ARG A 236 -10.22 4.13 2.02
C ARG A 236 -10.61 3.31 0.77
N SER A 237 -11.85 3.45 0.32
CA SER A 237 -12.35 2.78 -0.89
C SER A 237 -11.60 3.23 -2.14
N TRP A 238 -11.35 4.55 -2.27
CA TRP A 238 -10.55 5.09 -3.36
C TRP A 238 -9.10 4.61 -3.31
N ARG A 239 -8.44 4.63 -2.13
CA ARG A 239 -7.05 4.17 -1.96
C ARG A 239 -6.89 2.70 -2.34
N LEU A 240 -7.84 1.85 -1.93
CA LEU A 240 -7.84 0.44 -2.35
C LEU A 240 -7.95 0.34 -3.88
N LYS A 241 -8.89 1.06 -4.52
CA LYS A 241 -9.05 1.02 -5.98
C LYS A 241 -7.79 1.52 -6.71
N ASP A 242 -7.19 2.61 -6.25
CA ASP A 242 -5.94 3.15 -6.80
C ASP A 242 -4.79 2.14 -6.65
N PHE A 243 -4.60 1.57 -5.45
CA PHE A 243 -3.61 0.52 -5.22
C PHE A 243 -3.84 -0.70 -6.11
N MET A 244 -5.08 -1.17 -6.24
CA MET A 244 -5.39 -2.31 -7.10
C MET A 244 -5.08 -2.02 -8.58
N SER A 245 -5.20 -0.78 -9.04
CA SER A 245 -4.75 -0.39 -10.38
C SER A 245 -3.22 -0.45 -10.53
N LYS A 246 -2.46 -0.17 -9.45
CA LYS A 246 -1.00 -0.23 -9.41
C LYS A 246 -0.47 -1.65 -9.58
N THR A 247 -1.16 -2.65 -9.05
CA THR A 247 -0.73 -4.07 -9.08
C THR A 247 -0.55 -4.66 -10.48
N VAL A 248 -1.02 -3.98 -11.53
CA VAL A 248 -0.99 -4.44 -12.92
C VAL A 248 -0.45 -3.38 -13.89
N ARG A 249 0.23 -2.34 -13.39
CA ARG A 249 0.89 -1.31 -14.22
C ARG A 249 2.31 -1.06 -13.75
N ASP A 250 3.19 -0.69 -14.69
CA ASP A 250 4.55 -0.33 -14.34
C ASP A 250 4.56 0.95 -13.49
N CYS A 251 5.16 0.86 -12.30
CA CYS A 251 5.25 1.96 -11.36
C CYS A 251 6.37 1.73 -10.33
N SER A 252 6.46 2.61 -9.33
CA SER A 252 7.43 2.48 -8.23
C SER A 252 7.23 1.22 -7.38
N LEU A 253 6.00 0.69 -7.30
CA LEU A 253 5.69 -0.49 -6.48
C LEU A 253 5.78 -1.81 -7.26
N PHE A 254 5.59 -1.77 -8.58
CA PHE A 254 5.49 -2.97 -9.40
C PHE A 254 6.27 -2.83 -10.72
N SER A 255 6.97 -3.90 -11.09
CA SER A 255 7.50 -4.16 -12.43
C SER A 255 6.48 -4.91 -13.25
N VAL A 256 6.01 -4.27 -14.32
CA VAL A 256 5.00 -4.86 -15.18
C VAL A 256 5.42 -4.82 -16.64
N GLU A 257 5.47 -6.01 -17.24
CA GLU A 257 5.55 -6.21 -18.68
C GLU A 257 4.19 -6.72 -19.15
N ASP A 258 3.55 -6.01 -20.08
CA ASP A 258 2.27 -6.40 -20.67
C ASP A 258 2.37 -6.34 -22.20
N SER A 259 2.48 -7.51 -22.83
CA SER A 259 2.68 -7.67 -24.27
C SER A 259 1.78 -8.76 -24.86
N ALA A 260 1.85 -8.94 -26.18
CA ALA A 260 1.12 -10.00 -26.87
C ALA A 260 1.62 -11.42 -26.51
N SER A 261 2.83 -11.56 -25.95
CA SER A 261 3.45 -12.84 -25.61
C SER A 261 3.52 -13.12 -24.11
N VAL A 262 3.45 -12.09 -23.27
CA VAL A 262 3.52 -12.26 -21.81
C VAL A 262 2.75 -11.17 -21.09
N PHE A 263 2.18 -11.54 -19.94
CA PHE A 263 1.98 -10.59 -18.86
C PHE A 263 2.79 -11.02 -17.67
N ARG A 264 3.57 -10.11 -17.10
CA ARG A 264 4.38 -10.35 -15.92
C ARG A 264 4.23 -9.16 -15.00
N ALA A 265 3.86 -9.40 -13.75
CA ALA A 265 3.89 -8.40 -12.70
C ALA A 265 4.71 -8.92 -11.53
N ILE A 266 5.66 -8.13 -11.05
CA ILE A 266 6.55 -8.44 -9.94
C ILE A 266 6.55 -7.25 -8.99
N ARG A 267 6.60 -7.49 -7.69
CA ARG A 267 6.91 -6.41 -6.74
C ARG A 267 8.26 -5.79 -7.10
N ARG A 268 8.35 -4.47 -7.16
CA ARG A 268 9.52 -3.82 -7.74
C ARG A 268 10.81 -4.21 -7.01
N GLU A 269 10.76 -4.26 -5.69
CA GLU A 269 11.86 -4.66 -4.84
C GLU A 269 12.28 -6.13 -5.01
N GLU A 270 11.38 -6.99 -5.52
CA GLU A 270 11.61 -8.42 -5.71
C GLU A 270 12.02 -8.77 -7.16
N GLU A 271 12.03 -7.79 -8.08
CA GLU A 271 12.28 -8.02 -9.51
C GLU A 271 13.58 -8.77 -9.80
N PRO A 272 14.75 -8.37 -9.24
CA PRO A 272 16.00 -9.09 -9.50
C PRO A 272 15.96 -10.55 -9.04
N ALA A 273 15.27 -10.83 -7.93
CA ALA A 273 15.18 -12.17 -7.36
C ALA A 273 14.16 -13.05 -8.09
N MET A 274 13.03 -12.50 -8.51
CA MET A 274 11.91 -13.28 -9.05
C MET A 274 11.96 -13.50 -10.56
N LEU A 275 12.68 -12.68 -11.32
CA LEU A 275 12.86 -12.89 -12.76
C LEU A 275 13.50 -14.26 -13.08
N PRO A 276 14.62 -14.66 -12.46
CA PRO A 276 15.17 -16.01 -12.64
C PRO A 276 14.21 -17.12 -12.23
N VAL A 277 13.50 -16.95 -11.10
CA VAL A 277 12.52 -17.92 -10.59
C VAL A 277 11.40 -18.16 -11.61
N LEU A 278 10.83 -17.09 -12.17
CA LEU A 278 9.78 -17.20 -13.19
C LEU A 278 10.28 -17.84 -14.49
N SER A 279 11.53 -17.56 -14.88
CA SER A 279 12.12 -18.14 -16.10
C SER A 279 12.32 -19.65 -15.98
N GLN A 280 12.57 -20.16 -14.78
CA GLN A 280 12.85 -21.57 -14.48
C GLN A 280 11.70 -22.28 -13.75
N ALA A 281 10.52 -21.67 -13.66
CA ALA A 281 9.44 -22.10 -12.77
C ALA A 281 9.00 -23.56 -12.97
N ASP A 282 8.93 -24.05 -14.21
CA ASP A 282 8.59 -25.45 -14.48
C ASP A 282 9.70 -26.40 -13.97
N ALA A 283 10.97 -26.11 -14.23
CA ALA A 283 12.10 -26.92 -13.76
C ALA A 283 12.25 -26.90 -12.23
N LEU A 284 11.97 -25.76 -11.60
CA LEU A 284 11.97 -25.63 -10.13
C LEU A 284 10.83 -26.46 -9.51
N LEU A 285 9.65 -26.46 -10.12
CA LEU A 285 8.54 -27.30 -9.67
C LEU A 285 8.85 -28.79 -9.77
N ASP A 286 9.53 -29.23 -10.85
CA ASP A 286 9.87 -30.63 -11.05
C ASP A 286 10.92 -31.14 -10.05
N LYS A 287 11.80 -30.26 -9.56
CA LYS A 287 12.82 -30.57 -8.53
C LYS A 287 12.34 -30.34 -7.09
N GLY A 288 11.29 -29.54 -6.91
CA GLY A 288 10.79 -29.11 -5.62
C GLY A 288 9.94 -30.17 -4.91
N HIS A 289 9.50 -29.84 -3.69
CA HIS A 289 8.53 -30.65 -2.97
C HIS A 289 7.12 -30.33 -3.48
N LEU A 290 6.49 -31.28 -4.17
CA LEU A 290 5.16 -31.11 -4.76
C LEU A 290 4.06 -31.39 -3.74
N TYR A 291 3.27 -30.36 -3.41
CA TYR A 291 2.08 -30.51 -2.56
C TYR A 291 0.87 -31.03 -3.33
N LYS A 292 0.73 -30.61 -4.59
CA LYS A 292 -0.40 -30.97 -5.44
C LYS A 292 0.02 -31.11 -6.88
N THR A 293 -0.25 -32.27 -7.46
CA THR A 293 -0.18 -32.54 -8.89
C THR A 293 -1.58 -32.89 -9.38
N GLY A 294 -2.22 -31.96 -10.09
CA GLY A 294 -3.54 -32.23 -10.67
C GLY A 294 -3.71 -31.55 -12.02
N GLY A 295 -4.65 -32.05 -12.83
CA GLY A 295 -4.90 -31.48 -14.16
C GLY A 295 -5.30 -29.99 -14.14
N ALA A 296 -5.75 -29.44 -13.00
CA ALA A 296 -6.10 -28.03 -12.88
C ALA A 296 -4.91 -27.14 -12.47
N ALA A 297 -4.04 -27.60 -11.60
CA ALA A 297 -2.92 -26.82 -11.07
C ALA A 297 -1.86 -27.74 -10.46
N SER A 298 -0.61 -27.27 -10.51
CA SER A 298 0.52 -27.84 -9.78
C SER A 298 0.98 -26.85 -8.72
N VAL A 299 1.20 -27.31 -7.50
CA VAL A 299 1.70 -26.48 -6.39
C VAL A 299 2.91 -27.17 -5.80
N GLY A 300 4.02 -26.44 -5.65
CA GLY A 300 5.23 -26.97 -5.04
C GLY A 300 5.98 -25.91 -4.22
N ARG A 301 6.62 -26.39 -3.15
CA ARG A 301 7.64 -25.64 -2.42
C ARG A 301 8.99 -25.80 -3.13
N VAL A 302 9.67 -24.70 -3.34
CA VAL A 302 10.99 -24.65 -3.96
C VAL A 302 11.93 -23.85 -3.08
N GLU A 303 13.22 -24.13 -3.15
CA GLU A 303 14.25 -23.35 -2.49
C GLU A 303 15.15 -22.71 -3.55
N VAL A 304 15.29 -21.39 -3.49
CA VAL A 304 16.12 -20.62 -4.42
C VAL A 304 16.97 -19.66 -3.61
N ASN A 305 18.30 -19.79 -3.72
CA ASN A 305 19.27 -18.99 -2.97
C ASN A 305 18.99 -18.98 -1.44
N GLY A 306 18.64 -20.14 -0.87
CA GLY A 306 18.30 -20.27 0.55
C GLY A 306 16.92 -19.72 0.96
N ARG A 307 16.14 -19.16 0.03
CA ARG A 307 14.77 -18.70 0.29
C ARG A 307 13.75 -19.75 -0.12
N GLN A 308 12.88 -20.13 0.80
CA GLN A 308 11.74 -20.99 0.52
C GLN A 308 10.61 -20.20 -0.13
N LEU A 309 10.10 -20.71 -1.25
CA LEU A 309 9.04 -20.10 -2.05
C LEU A 309 7.97 -21.13 -2.39
N VAL A 310 6.75 -20.65 -2.66
CA VAL A 310 5.70 -21.48 -3.25
C VAL A 310 5.49 -21.05 -4.69
N ILE A 311 5.59 -22.02 -5.61
CA ILE A 311 5.20 -21.83 -7.01
C ILE A 311 3.88 -22.56 -7.23
N LYS A 312 2.89 -21.82 -7.75
CA LYS A 312 1.62 -22.37 -8.20
C LYS A 312 1.46 -22.17 -9.70
N ARG A 313 1.49 -23.28 -10.44
CA ARG A 313 1.24 -23.32 -11.88
C ARG A 313 -0.21 -23.66 -12.16
N TYR A 314 -0.89 -22.81 -12.92
CA TYR A 314 -2.24 -23.02 -13.39
C TYR A 314 -2.24 -23.52 -14.83
N ASN A 315 -2.82 -24.68 -15.05
CA ASN A 315 -2.95 -25.29 -16.37
C ASN A 315 -4.32 -24.97 -16.99
N ILE A 316 -4.37 -24.85 -18.31
CA ILE A 316 -5.62 -24.84 -19.07
C ILE A 316 -5.89 -26.29 -19.48
N LYS A 317 -6.97 -26.86 -18.95
CA LYS A 317 -7.24 -28.30 -19.08
C LYS A 317 -7.45 -28.78 -20.52
N ASN A 318 -8.27 -28.09 -21.34
CA ASN A 318 -8.69 -28.53 -22.69
C ASN A 318 -8.89 -27.36 -23.67
N PHE A 319 -8.87 -27.61 -24.99
CA PHE A 319 -9.13 -26.62 -26.05
C PHE A 319 -10.52 -25.95 -25.94
N SER A 320 -11.56 -26.72 -25.56
CA SER A 320 -12.91 -26.19 -25.29
C SER A 320 -12.98 -25.30 -24.04
N HIS A 321 -12.11 -25.54 -23.05
CA HIS A 321 -11.94 -24.70 -21.86
C HIS A 321 -11.08 -23.47 -22.17
N TRP A 322 -10.13 -23.57 -23.09
CA TRP A 322 -9.34 -22.47 -23.62
C TRP A 322 -10.21 -21.47 -24.37
N LEU A 323 -11.05 -21.94 -25.30
CA LEU A 323 -12.02 -21.14 -26.08
C LEU A 323 -12.98 -20.31 -25.23
N LYS A 324 -13.23 -20.66 -23.96
CA LYS A 324 -14.11 -19.89 -23.04
C LYS A 324 -13.36 -18.94 -22.11
N ARG A 325 -12.02 -19.06 -22.02
CA ARG A 325 -11.22 -18.38 -21.00
C ARG A 325 -10.02 -17.60 -21.53
N PHE A 326 -9.64 -17.74 -22.81
CA PHE A 326 -8.46 -17.05 -23.33
C PHE A 326 -8.54 -15.51 -23.21
N TRP A 327 -9.76 -14.94 -23.26
CA TRP A 327 -9.99 -13.50 -23.08
C TRP A 327 -10.09 -13.05 -21.61
N ARG A 328 -10.26 -13.98 -20.65
CA ARG A 328 -10.39 -13.67 -19.22
C ARG A 328 -9.01 -13.71 -18.54
N PRO A 329 -8.76 -12.87 -17.53
CA PRO A 329 -7.54 -12.99 -16.71
C PRO A 329 -7.39 -14.40 -16.13
N SER A 330 -6.14 -14.89 -16.00
CA SER A 330 -5.89 -16.23 -15.46
C SER A 330 -6.20 -16.30 -13.97
N ARG A 331 -6.28 -17.52 -13.45
CA ARG A 331 -6.38 -17.77 -12.01
C ARG A 331 -5.15 -17.29 -11.24
N ALA A 332 -3.97 -17.28 -11.87
CA ALA A 332 -2.76 -16.72 -11.27
C ALA A 332 -2.89 -15.21 -11.10
N TRP A 333 -3.36 -14.50 -12.14
CA TRP A 333 -3.61 -13.06 -12.09
C TRP A 333 -4.69 -12.71 -11.07
N HIS A 334 -5.75 -13.50 -11.01
CA HIS A 334 -6.80 -13.31 -10.02
C HIS A 334 -6.25 -13.46 -8.60
N SER A 335 -5.53 -14.55 -8.33
CA SER A 335 -4.88 -14.79 -7.03
C SER A 335 -3.86 -13.69 -6.68
N TRP A 336 -3.11 -13.20 -7.68
CA TRP A 336 -2.20 -12.06 -7.50
C TRP A 336 -2.94 -10.81 -7.03
N ARG A 337 -4.09 -10.50 -7.64
CA ARG A 337 -4.90 -9.35 -7.23
C ARG A 337 -5.49 -9.52 -5.86
N GLU A 338 -6.11 -10.66 -5.57
CA GLU A 338 -6.73 -10.87 -4.27
C GLU A 338 -5.68 -10.98 -3.15
N GLY A 339 -4.51 -11.57 -3.39
CA GLY A 339 -3.40 -11.56 -2.44
C GLY A 339 -2.92 -10.15 -2.11
N ASN A 340 -2.74 -9.30 -3.12
CA ASN A 340 -2.40 -7.89 -2.91
C ASN A 340 -3.53 -7.11 -2.21
N ARG A 341 -4.80 -7.42 -2.49
CA ARG A 341 -5.96 -6.82 -1.81
C ARG A 341 -5.98 -7.17 -0.33
N LEU A 342 -5.81 -8.44 0.02
CA LEU A 342 -5.78 -8.89 1.41
C LEU A 342 -4.65 -8.20 2.17
N MET A 343 -3.44 -8.18 1.59
CA MET A 343 -2.31 -7.45 2.19
C MET A 343 -2.60 -5.97 2.40
N PHE A 344 -3.20 -5.28 1.42
CA PHE A 344 -3.58 -3.87 1.56
C PHE A 344 -4.61 -3.65 2.68
N LEU A 345 -5.52 -4.60 2.87
CA LEU A 345 -6.55 -4.56 3.92
C LEU A 345 -6.05 -5.04 5.29
N GLY A 346 -4.78 -5.46 5.41
CA GLY A 346 -4.22 -6.01 6.64
C GLY A 346 -4.74 -7.42 6.98
N ILE A 347 -5.28 -8.14 6.00
CA ILE A 347 -5.73 -9.53 6.14
C ILE A 347 -4.56 -10.45 5.76
N ALA A 348 -4.22 -11.38 6.66
CA ALA A 348 -3.03 -12.22 6.50
C ALA A 348 -3.16 -13.19 5.29
N THR A 349 -2.11 -13.23 4.48
CA THR A 349 -1.94 -14.12 3.32
C THR A 349 -0.45 -14.15 2.96
N PRO A 350 0.10 -15.21 2.35
CA PRO A 350 1.49 -15.20 1.91
C PRO A 350 1.73 -14.03 0.95
N LYS A 351 2.85 -13.30 1.14
CA LYS A 351 3.20 -12.18 0.26
C LYS A 351 3.28 -12.66 -1.19
N PRO A 352 2.46 -12.14 -2.12
CA PRO A 352 2.60 -12.44 -3.53
C PRO A 352 3.81 -11.67 -4.06
N LEU A 353 4.77 -12.40 -4.62
CA LEU A 353 6.05 -11.85 -5.07
C LEU A 353 6.03 -11.56 -6.57
N ALA A 354 5.49 -12.51 -7.35
CA ALA A 354 5.44 -12.40 -8.79
C ALA A 354 4.27 -13.20 -9.40
N VAL A 355 3.79 -12.74 -10.56
CA VAL A 355 2.84 -13.47 -11.41
C VAL A 355 3.29 -13.38 -12.87
N GLN A 356 3.14 -14.48 -13.61
CA GLN A 356 3.42 -14.54 -15.04
C GLN A 356 2.33 -15.32 -15.78
N GLU A 357 1.82 -14.76 -16.87
CA GLU A 357 0.92 -15.41 -17.83
C GLU A 357 1.62 -15.48 -19.19
N LYS A 358 1.81 -16.68 -19.73
CA LYS A 358 2.26 -16.82 -21.13
C LYS A 358 1.09 -16.58 -22.07
N ARG A 359 1.32 -15.84 -23.14
CA ARG A 359 0.35 -15.51 -24.18
C ARG A 359 0.90 -15.89 -25.56
N PHE A 360 0.00 -16.16 -26.49
CA PHE A 360 0.30 -16.29 -27.90
C PHE A 360 -0.67 -15.41 -28.67
N LEU A 361 -0.18 -14.35 -29.32
CA LEU A 361 -1.03 -13.32 -29.97
C LEU A 361 -2.13 -12.78 -29.03
N GLY A 362 -1.79 -12.54 -27.76
CA GLY A 362 -2.73 -12.07 -26.72
C GLY A 362 -3.59 -13.17 -26.08
N LEU A 363 -3.55 -14.40 -26.60
CA LEU A 363 -4.34 -15.52 -26.09
C LEU A 363 -3.61 -16.21 -24.94
N ARG A 364 -4.22 -16.24 -23.76
CA ARG A 364 -3.59 -16.71 -22.52
C ARG A 364 -3.43 -18.24 -22.48
N SER A 365 -2.35 -18.71 -21.86
CA SER A 365 -1.99 -20.12 -21.73
C SER A 365 -1.66 -20.50 -20.27
N LYS A 366 -0.46 -21.05 -20.01
CA LYS A 366 0.05 -21.34 -18.67
C LYS A 366 0.25 -20.05 -17.88
N ALA A 367 -0.03 -20.11 -16.59
CA ALA A 367 0.23 -19.00 -15.68
C ALA A 367 0.85 -19.50 -14.37
N TRP A 368 1.74 -18.71 -13.79
CA TRP A 368 2.44 -19.00 -12.54
C TRP A 368 2.21 -17.86 -11.55
N LEU A 369 2.02 -18.23 -10.30
CA LEU A 369 2.06 -17.32 -9.15
C LEU A 369 3.21 -17.79 -8.25
N VAL A 370 4.05 -16.85 -7.82
CA VAL A 370 5.10 -17.06 -6.82
C VAL A 370 4.74 -16.27 -5.57
N THR A 371 4.71 -16.94 -4.43
CA THR A 371 4.49 -16.32 -3.12
C THR A 371 5.61 -16.71 -2.16
N GLU A 372 5.70 -16.01 -1.04
CA GLU A 372 6.43 -16.50 0.12
C GLU A 372 5.86 -17.85 0.58
N PHE A 373 6.73 -18.66 1.17
CA PHE A 373 6.33 -19.86 1.88
C PHE A 373 5.88 -19.50 3.30
N ILE A 374 4.75 -20.05 3.72
CA ILE A 374 4.31 -19.99 5.11
C ILE A 374 4.69 -21.30 5.77
N ASP A 375 5.52 -21.20 6.80
CA ASP A 375 5.82 -22.29 7.70
C ASP A 375 4.85 -22.24 8.87
N GLY A 376 4.00 -23.26 8.98
CA GLY A 376 2.94 -23.36 9.97
C GLY A 376 1.92 -24.44 9.62
N PRO A 377 1.21 -25.00 10.62
CA PRO A 377 0.15 -25.96 10.39
C PRO A 377 -1.09 -25.27 9.79
N ASP A 378 -1.85 -26.01 8.98
CA ASP A 378 -3.21 -25.59 8.66
C ASP A 378 -4.13 -25.72 9.89
N ILE A 379 -5.28 -25.05 9.87
CA ILE A 379 -6.18 -25.03 11.03
C ILE A 379 -6.71 -26.42 11.40
N ILE A 380 -6.78 -27.37 10.47
CA ILE A 380 -7.22 -28.75 10.75
C ILE A 380 -6.17 -29.43 11.60
N GLU A 381 -4.92 -29.39 11.17
CA GLU A 381 -3.79 -29.92 11.92
C GLU A 381 -3.66 -29.21 13.27
N ARG A 382 -3.75 -27.87 13.28
CA ARG A 382 -3.58 -27.06 14.49
C ARG A 382 -4.64 -27.34 15.54
N PHE A 383 -5.90 -27.52 15.11
CA PHE A 383 -7.01 -27.74 16.03
C PHE A 383 -7.35 -29.22 16.29
N ALA A 384 -6.67 -30.17 15.62
CA ALA A 384 -6.88 -31.60 15.83
C ALA A 384 -6.84 -32.02 17.32
N PRO A 385 -5.92 -31.52 18.18
CA PRO A 385 -5.88 -31.89 19.60
C PRO A 385 -7.08 -31.41 20.42
N TYR A 386 -7.84 -30.42 19.93
CA TYR A 386 -8.90 -29.74 20.69
C TYR A 386 -10.31 -30.07 20.18
N VAL A 387 -10.43 -30.99 19.22
CA VAL A 387 -11.74 -31.31 18.60
C VAL A 387 -12.76 -31.76 19.66
N GLU A 388 -12.37 -32.68 20.53
CA GLU A 388 -13.25 -33.25 21.55
C GLU A 388 -13.45 -32.32 22.76
N SER A 389 -12.42 -31.59 23.19
CA SER A 389 -12.51 -30.72 24.37
C SER A 389 -13.10 -29.35 24.08
N GLY A 390 -12.87 -28.82 22.86
CA GLY A 390 -13.20 -27.43 22.51
C GLY A 390 -12.20 -26.39 23.02
N ASP A 391 -11.17 -26.83 23.75
CA ASP A 391 -10.20 -25.97 24.44
C ASP A 391 -9.07 -25.47 23.51
N ALA A 392 -9.42 -25.04 22.31
CA ALA A 392 -8.44 -24.43 21.41
C ALA A 392 -7.88 -23.13 22.03
N PRO A 393 -6.61 -22.78 21.81
CA PRO A 393 -6.00 -21.60 22.42
C PRO A 393 -6.78 -20.32 22.15
N GLU A 394 -7.12 -19.56 23.19
CA GLU A 394 -7.99 -18.38 23.07
C GLU A 394 -7.41 -17.31 22.12
N VAL A 395 -6.09 -17.14 22.09
CA VAL A 395 -5.42 -16.22 21.16
C VAL A 395 -5.69 -16.59 19.69
N GLU A 396 -5.73 -17.89 19.39
CA GLU A 396 -6.00 -18.41 18.04
C GLU A 396 -7.47 -18.27 17.66
N LEU A 397 -8.38 -18.48 18.62
CA LEU A 397 -9.81 -18.25 18.43
C LEU A 397 -10.11 -16.75 18.22
N LEU A 398 -9.50 -15.86 19.00
CA LEU A 398 -9.62 -14.41 18.81
C LEU A 398 -9.03 -13.96 17.46
N ALA A 399 -7.92 -14.54 17.02
CA ALA A 399 -7.38 -14.28 15.70
C ALA A 399 -8.35 -14.73 14.59
N LEU A 400 -9.10 -15.81 14.81
CA LEU A 400 -10.14 -16.29 13.88
C LEU A 400 -11.33 -15.33 13.84
N ASP A 401 -11.79 -14.87 15.01
CA ASP A 401 -12.87 -13.88 15.13
C ASP A 401 -12.51 -12.60 14.36
N ARG A 402 -11.28 -12.12 14.53
CA ARG A 402 -10.75 -10.95 13.80
C ARG A 402 -10.73 -11.19 12.29
N LEU A 403 -10.27 -12.36 11.82
CA LEU A 403 -10.25 -12.69 10.41
C LEU A 403 -11.67 -12.62 9.79
N PHE A 404 -12.65 -13.25 10.43
CA PHE A 404 -14.03 -13.24 9.95
C PHE A 404 -14.64 -11.83 9.99
N ALA A 405 -14.37 -11.04 11.03
CA ALA A 405 -14.79 -9.65 11.11
C ALA A 405 -14.19 -8.80 9.96
N GLN A 406 -12.89 -8.98 9.66
CA GLN A 406 -12.23 -8.30 8.54
C GLN A 406 -12.83 -8.68 7.18
N LEU A 407 -13.12 -9.97 6.96
CA LEU A 407 -13.78 -10.45 5.74
C LEU A 407 -15.18 -9.85 5.58
N ILE A 408 -15.95 -9.75 6.66
CA ILE A 408 -17.28 -9.12 6.67
C ILE A 408 -17.19 -7.64 6.37
N GLN A 409 -16.33 -6.91 7.08
CA GLN A 409 -16.15 -5.48 6.87
C GLN A 409 -15.72 -5.15 5.43
N ALA A 410 -14.85 -5.99 4.84
CA ALA A 410 -14.39 -5.84 3.47
C ALA A 410 -15.35 -6.39 2.40
N ARG A 411 -16.42 -7.09 2.82
CA ARG A 411 -17.34 -7.87 1.98
C ARG A 411 -16.61 -8.84 1.05
N ILE A 412 -15.68 -9.61 1.62
CA ILE A 412 -14.86 -10.58 0.89
C ILE A 412 -15.33 -12.00 1.22
N SER A 413 -15.64 -12.77 0.19
CA SER A 413 -15.83 -14.23 0.29
C SER A 413 -14.62 -14.94 -0.32
N HIS A 414 -14.15 -16.01 0.30
CA HIS A 414 -13.07 -16.86 -0.22
C HIS A 414 -13.53 -17.75 -1.38
N GLY A 415 -14.75 -18.31 -1.34
CA GLY A 415 -15.31 -19.18 -2.38
C GLY A 415 -14.90 -20.67 -2.31
N ASP A 416 -13.86 -21.01 -1.54
CA ASP A 416 -13.46 -22.39 -1.20
C ASP A 416 -12.90 -22.45 0.23
N PHE A 417 -13.63 -21.91 1.20
CA PHE A 417 -13.12 -21.75 2.56
C PHE A 417 -13.13 -23.06 3.38
N LYS A 418 -12.23 -23.99 3.06
CA LYS A 418 -11.94 -25.21 3.84
C LYS A 418 -10.73 -24.97 4.75
N GLY A 419 -10.57 -25.79 5.80
CA GLY A 419 -9.53 -25.55 6.80
C GLY A 419 -8.10 -25.64 6.24
N HIS A 420 -7.86 -26.53 5.27
CA HIS A 420 -6.56 -26.62 4.58
C HIS A 420 -6.15 -25.38 3.77
N ASN A 421 -7.01 -24.35 3.68
CA ASN A 421 -6.67 -23.07 3.05
C ASN A 421 -6.36 -21.97 4.10
N LEU A 422 -6.26 -22.33 5.39
CA LEU A 422 -6.04 -21.40 6.48
C LEU A 422 -4.89 -21.87 7.38
N PHE A 423 -3.82 -21.10 7.44
CA PHE A 423 -2.57 -21.46 8.11
C PHE A 423 -2.29 -20.57 9.30
N TRP A 424 -1.80 -21.15 10.40
CA TRP A 424 -1.34 -20.37 11.55
C TRP A 424 0.07 -19.83 11.30
N HIS A 425 0.22 -18.50 11.30
CA HIS A 425 1.50 -17.87 11.06
C HIS A 425 1.59 -16.47 11.70
N ILE A 426 2.59 -16.28 12.57
CA ILE A 426 2.88 -15.00 13.25
C ILE A 426 1.59 -14.43 13.90
N ASP A 427 1.03 -15.20 14.84
CA ASP A 427 -0.15 -14.87 15.64
C ASP A 427 -1.42 -14.53 14.84
N ARG A 428 -1.49 -14.99 13.59
CA ARG A 428 -2.61 -14.72 12.68
C ARG A 428 -2.93 -15.95 11.82
N TRP A 429 -4.17 -15.99 11.37
CA TRP A 429 -4.63 -16.95 10.37
C TRP A 429 -4.46 -16.40 8.96
N ALA A 430 -3.53 -16.98 8.20
CA ALA A 430 -3.22 -16.60 6.84
C ALA A 430 -3.99 -17.43 5.81
N MET A 431 -4.73 -16.78 4.91
CA MET A 431 -5.48 -17.46 3.85
C MET A 431 -4.59 -17.73 2.63
N ILE A 432 -4.76 -18.91 2.04
CA ILE A 432 -4.16 -19.31 0.75
C ILE A 432 -5.25 -19.69 -0.26
N ASP A 433 -4.86 -20.09 -1.47
CA ASP A 433 -5.79 -20.52 -2.54
C ASP A 433 -6.86 -19.48 -2.92
N LEU A 434 -6.41 -18.27 -3.25
CA LEU A 434 -7.25 -17.10 -3.51
C LEU A 434 -7.85 -17.06 -4.94
N ASP A 435 -7.88 -18.18 -5.67
CA ASP A 435 -8.27 -18.19 -7.08
C ASP A 435 -9.79 -18.10 -7.31
N ALA A 436 -10.58 -18.35 -6.26
CA ALA A 436 -12.05 -18.24 -6.24
C ALA A 436 -12.57 -17.05 -5.41
N MET A 437 -11.68 -16.28 -4.76
CA MET A 437 -12.03 -15.19 -3.86
C MET A 437 -12.76 -14.04 -4.58
N GLN A 438 -13.65 -13.34 -3.90
CA GLN A 438 -14.41 -12.25 -4.50
C GLN A 438 -14.67 -11.15 -3.48
N GLN A 439 -14.46 -9.90 -3.89
CA GLN A 439 -15.01 -8.74 -3.18
C GLN A 439 -16.37 -8.37 -3.78
N HIS A 440 -17.37 -8.22 -2.91
CA HIS A 440 -18.75 -7.96 -3.28
C HIS A 440 -19.09 -6.47 -3.19
N SER A 441 -19.86 -5.97 -4.15
CA SER A 441 -20.33 -4.57 -4.15
C SER A 441 -21.57 -4.36 -3.28
N SER A 442 -22.42 -5.37 -3.12
CA SER A 442 -23.64 -5.30 -2.29
C SER A 442 -23.59 -6.23 -1.08
N GLN A 443 -24.34 -5.85 -0.04
CA GLN A 443 -24.47 -6.67 1.16
C GLN A 443 -25.19 -8.00 0.88
N SER A 444 -26.18 -8.01 -0.01
CA SER A 444 -26.96 -9.19 -0.34
C SER A 444 -26.14 -10.27 -1.05
N SER A 445 -25.33 -9.89 -2.05
CA SER A 445 -24.48 -10.86 -2.76
C SER A 445 -23.39 -11.41 -1.83
N PHE A 446 -22.87 -10.55 -0.96
CA PHE A 446 -21.90 -10.93 0.06
C PHE A 446 -22.50 -11.92 1.07
N ALA A 447 -23.66 -11.61 1.67
CA ALA A 447 -24.26 -12.42 2.72
C ALA A 447 -24.49 -13.88 2.28
N ALA A 448 -25.00 -14.09 1.06
CA ALA A 448 -25.17 -15.43 0.50
C ALA A 448 -23.84 -16.16 0.26
N ALA A 449 -22.79 -15.45 -0.20
CA ALA A 449 -21.46 -16.04 -0.41
C ALA A 449 -20.76 -16.37 0.92
N TYR A 450 -20.85 -15.46 1.89
CA TYR A 450 -20.35 -15.64 3.25
C TYR A 450 -21.00 -16.84 3.93
N ALA A 451 -22.33 -16.98 3.85
CA ALA A 451 -23.03 -18.13 4.44
C ALA A 451 -22.51 -19.46 3.88
N ARG A 452 -22.21 -19.54 2.58
CA ARG A 452 -21.61 -20.73 1.95
C ARG A 452 -20.18 -20.98 2.42
N ASP A 453 -19.37 -19.94 2.56
CA ASP A 453 -18.01 -20.05 3.06
C ASP A 453 -17.98 -20.49 4.53
N ARG A 454 -18.79 -19.85 5.40
CA ARG A 454 -18.96 -20.24 6.80
C ARG A 454 -19.42 -21.70 6.91
N ALA A 455 -20.43 -22.10 6.14
CA ALA A 455 -20.90 -23.49 6.15
C ALA A 455 -19.80 -24.48 5.67
N ARG A 456 -19.02 -24.11 4.64
CA ARG A 456 -17.90 -24.93 4.17
C ARG A 456 -16.79 -25.03 5.23
N PHE A 457 -16.52 -23.95 5.95
CA PHE A 457 -15.56 -23.90 7.03
C PHE A 457 -16.01 -24.75 8.24
N MET A 458 -17.28 -24.68 8.63
CA MET A 458 -17.80 -25.48 9.75
C MET A 458 -17.82 -26.99 9.46
N ARG A 459 -17.90 -27.40 8.17
CA ARG A 459 -17.86 -28.82 7.76
C ARG A 459 -16.53 -29.52 8.00
N ASN A 460 -15.48 -28.79 8.40
CA ASN A 460 -14.19 -29.40 8.71
C ASN A 460 -14.22 -30.24 10.00
N TRP A 461 -15.19 -30.02 10.90
CA TRP A 461 -15.31 -30.73 12.17
C TRP A 461 -16.70 -31.35 12.36
N PRO A 462 -16.81 -32.51 13.05
CA PRO A 462 -18.10 -33.13 13.36
C PRO A 462 -19.01 -32.17 14.14
N THR A 463 -20.30 -32.11 13.77
CA THR A 463 -21.27 -31.20 14.39
C THR A 463 -21.48 -31.43 15.89
N GLN A 464 -21.18 -32.63 16.38
CA GLN A 464 -21.31 -33.01 17.79
C GLN A 464 -20.07 -32.66 18.62
N SER A 465 -18.94 -32.35 17.99
CA SER A 465 -17.68 -32.05 18.70
C SER A 465 -17.77 -30.73 19.46
N ALA A 466 -17.09 -30.64 20.62
CA ALA A 466 -17.09 -29.43 21.43
C ALA A 466 -16.49 -28.24 20.67
N LEU A 467 -15.43 -28.46 19.88
CA LEU A 467 -14.84 -27.42 19.03
C LEU A 467 -15.85 -26.86 18.01
N HIS A 468 -16.66 -27.71 17.38
CA HIS A 468 -17.67 -27.23 16.44
C HIS A 468 -18.69 -26.31 17.14
N GLN A 469 -19.10 -26.64 18.36
CA GLN A 469 -20.03 -25.81 19.14
C GLN A 469 -19.41 -24.47 19.52
N VAL A 470 -18.16 -24.45 19.95
CA VAL A 470 -17.41 -23.21 20.24
C VAL A 470 -17.33 -22.32 19.00
N LEU A 471 -16.92 -22.88 17.86
CA LEU A 471 -16.81 -22.13 16.60
C LEU A 471 -18.18 -21.64 16.10
N GLU A 472 -19.25 -22.43 16.27
CA GLU A 472 -20.60 -22.05 15.85
C GLU A 472 -21.13 -20.83 16.64
N GLN A 473 -20.77 -20.71 17.91
CA GLN A 473 -21.13 -19.58 18.77
C GLN A 473 -20.33 -18.31 18.44
N ARG A 474 -19.04 -18.46 18.11
CA ARG A 474 -18.15 -17.33 17.84
C ARG A 474 -18.29 -16.77 16.42
N LEU A 475 -18.41 -17.64 15.41
CA LEU A 475 -18.39 -17.21 14.02
C LEU A 475 -19.70 -16.52 13.62
N PRO A 476 -19.66 -15.24 13.22
CA PRO A 476 -20.85 -14.43 13.00
C PRO A 476 -21.76 -15.03 11.92
N LYS A 477 -23.07 -14.87 12.08
CA LYS A 477 -24.07 -15.18 11.05
C LYS A 477 -24.59 -13.86 10.50
N LEU A 478 -24.61 -13.73 9.18
CA LEU A 478 -25.26 -12.58 8.53
C LEU A 478 -26.71 -12.94 8.28
N VAL A 479 -27.62 -12.09 8.72
CA VAL A 479 -29.03 -12.19 8.32
C VAL A 479 -29.10 -11.74 6.86
N THR A 480 -29.63 -12.60 6.01
CA THR A 480 -30.04 -12.22 4.66
C THR A 480 -31.40 -11.57 4.77
N ASP A 481 -31.45 -10.23 4.69
CA ASP A 481 -32.70 -9.49 4.49
C ASP A 481 -33.32 -9.80 3.12
#